data_AF-A0A972K862-F1
#
_entry.id   AF-A0A972K862-F1
#
_cell.length_a   1.000
_cell.length_b   1.000
_cell.length_c   1.000
_cell.angle_alpha   90.00
_cell.angle_beta   90.00
_cell.angle_gamma   90.00
#
_symmetry.space_group_name_H-M   'P 1'
#
loop_
_entity.id
_entity.type
_entity.pdbx_description
1 polymer ?
#
loop_
_entity_poly.entity_id
_entity_poly.type
_entity_poly.pdbx_seq_one_letter_code
_entity_poly.pdbx_strand_id
1 'polypeptide(L)'
;MTEENNKGRYRFNPLTIHLLLILLVFFSFFYSIKGIELQRKLIRLSEGKEDLYPKEPYTSEPDDFDDFVIIRNRLIREELHLKKDTLVRLFDILQMYDGKRENLIIKRAYFLKELNSLSPDNINSQKLDSIITEIASIEEELARLKADEIKALSEILTPAKRLQYFRLCQKALRALEDETASLQ
;
A
#
# COMPACT_ATOMS: atom_id res chain seq x y z
N MET A 1 -21.69 52.58 6.79
CA MET A 1 -22.07 51.22 6.36
C MET A 1 -20.85 50.59 5.73
N THR A 2 -20.33 49.62 6.46
CA THR A 2 -19.16 48.74 6.23
C THR A 2 -19.47 47.65 5.22
N GLU A 3 -18.49 47.30 4.38
CA GLU A 3 -18.20 45.90 4.01
C GLU A 3 -16.78 45.81 3.43
N GLU A 4 -15.83 45.43 4.29
CA GLU A 4 -14.48 45.01 3.90
C GLU A 4 -14.52 43.56 3.38
N ASN A 5 -14.13 43.37 2.13
CA ASN A 5 -14.02 42.04 1.53
C ASN A 5 -12.56 41.55 1.65
N ASN A 6 -12.31 40.75 2.68
CA ASN A 6 -10.99 40.26 3.06
C ASN A 6 -10.62 39.00 2.25
N LYS A 7 -9.98 39.18 1.09
CA LYS A 7 -9.36 38.08 0.32
C LYS A 7 -8.03 37.68 0.99
N GLY A 8 -8.09 36.64 1.83
CA GLY A 8 -6.92 35.96 2.38
C GLY A 8 -6.02 35.40 1.27
N ARG A 9 -4.91 36.07 1.00
CA ARG A 9 -3.82 35.53 0.19
C ARG A 9 -3.07 34.51 1.04
N TYR A 10 -3.23 33.23 0.74
CA TYR A 10 -2.36 32.18 1.26
C TYR A 10 -0.94 32.42 0.74
N ARG A 11 -0.08 33.00 1.58
CA ARG A 11 1.36 33.08 1.34
C ARG A 11 1.95 31.71 1.65
N PHE A 12 2.19 30.90 0.62
CA PHE A 12 2.94 29.66 0.78
C PHE A 12 4.37 29.99 1.19
N ASN A 13 4.78 29.45 2.34
CA ASN A 13 6.11 29.66 2.91
C ASN A 13 7.12 28.88 2.04
N PRO A 14 8.22 29.48 1.55
CA PRO A 14 9.19 28.76 0.70
C PRO A 14 9.76 27.49 1.37
N LEU A 15 9.77 27.44 2.70
CA LEU A 15 10.16 26.24 3.46
C LEU A 15 9.20 25.05 3.25
N THR A 16 7.89 25.29 3.13
CA THR A 16 6.92 24.20 2.91
C THR A 16 6.99 23.66 1.48
N ILE A 17 7.33 24.51 0.51
CA ILE A 17 7.55 24.10 -0.89
C ILE A 17 8.81 23.22 -1.00
N HIS A 18 9.89 23.58 -0.30
CA HIS A 18 11.10 22.75 -0.25
C HIS A 18 10.88 21.42 0.48
N LEU A 19 10.10 21.38 1.55
CA LEU A 19 9.74 20.13 2.23
C LEU A 19 8.89 19.22 1.33
N LEU A 20 7.96 19.81 0.56
CA LEU A 20 7.11 19.09 -0.39
C LEU A 20 7.91 18.55 -1.58
N LEU A 21 8.89 19.30 -2.07
CA LEU A 21 9.83 18.85 -3.11
C LEU A 21 10.77 17.75 -2.61
N ILE A 22 11.26 17.84 -1.37
CA ILE A 22 12.06 16.77 -0.75
C ILE A 22 11.20 15.51 -0.57
N LEU A 23 9.93 15.64 -0.17
CA LEU A 23 8.99 14.53 -0.11
C LEU A 23 8.73 13.95 -1.51
N LEU A 24 8.48 14.77 -2.53
CA LEU A 24 8.28 14.32 -3.91
C LEU A 24 9.51 13.59 -4.48
N VAL A 25 10.71 14.10 -4.23
CA VAL A 25 11.96 13.44 -4.67
C VAL A 25 12.20 12.14 -3.89
N PHE A 26 11.87 12.10 -2.58
CA PHE A 26 11.86 10.85 -1.82
C PHE A 26 10.84 9.86 -2.39
N PHE A 27 9.60 10.28 -2.63
CA PHE A 27 8.55 9.45 -3.22
C PHE A 27 8.97 8.90 -4.60
N SER A 28 9.53 9.73 -5.47
CA SER A 28 10.05 9.31 -6.79
C SER A 28 11.23 8.34 -6.70
N PHE A 29 12.07 8.45 -5.66
CA PHE A 29 13.19 7.52 -5.44
C PHE A 29 12.72 6.14 -4.91
N PHE A 30 11.60 6.10 -4.17
CA PHE A 30 10.94 4.85 -3.76
C PHE A 30 10.06 4.23 -4.86
N TYR A 31 9.59 5.03 -5.82
CA TYR A 31 8.98 4.61 -7.08
C TYR A 31 10.01 4.32 -8.18
N SER A 32 11.22 3.87 -7.82
CA SER A 32 12.10 3.21 -8.78
C SER A 32 11.36 1.99 -9.33
N ILE A 33 10.91 2.12 -10.59
CA ILE A 33 10.38 1.20 -11.62
C ILE A 33 10.04 -0.25 -11.20
N LYS A 34 10.81 -0.88 -10.31
CA LYS A 34 10.62 -2.21 -9.73
C LYS A 34 9.48 -2.33 -8.71
N GLY A 35 9.19 -1.30 -7.91
CA GLY A 35 8.06 -1.34 -6.95
C GLY A 35 6.70 -1.42 -7.65
N ILE A 36 6.59 -0.81 -8.83
CA ILE A 36 5.42 -0.89 -9.72
C ILE A 36 5.33 -2.30 -10.36
N GLU A 37 6.45 -2.99 -10.54
CA GLU A 37 6.51 -4.32 -11.15
C GLU A 37 6.06 -5.42 -10.18
N LEU A 38 6.38 -5.29 -8.88
CA LEU A 38 5.83 -6.12 -7.81
C LEU A 38 4.31 -5.93 -7.65
N GLN A 39 3.83 -4.68 -7.69
CA GLN A 39 2.40 -4.41 -7.76
C GLN A 39 1.78 -5.01 -9.04
N ARG A 40 2.44 -4.93 -10.20
CA ARG A 40 1.96 -5.59 -11.44
C ARG A 40 1.97 -7.11 -11.38
N LYS A 41 2.91 -7.74 -10.66
CA LYS A 41 2.94 -9.20 -10.45
C LYS A 41 1.80 -9.64 -9.53
N LEU A 42 1.56 -8.93 -8.43
CA LEU A 42 0.37 -9.13 -7.58
C LEU A 42 -0.94 -8.95 -8.38
N ILE A 43 -0.97 -7.97 -9.29
CA ILE A 43 -2.11 -7.74 -10.19
C ILE A 43 -2.34 -8.93 -11.13
N ARG A 44 -1.28 -9.52 -11.71
CA ARG A 44 -1.38 -10.71 -12.57
C ARG A 44 -1.83 -11.96 -11.82
N LEU A 45 -1.47 -12.10 -10.54
CA LEU A 45 -1.94 -13.21 -9.69
C LEU A 45 -3.43 -13.07 -9.35
N SER A 46 -3.94 -11.84 -9.18
CA SER A 46 -5.37 -11.59 -8.95
C SER A 46 -6.27 -11.81 -10.18
N GLU A 47 -5.69 -11.86 -11.39
CA GLU A 47 -6.39 -12.13 -12.64
C GLU A 47 -6.61 -13.63 -12.91
N GLY A 48 -6.01 -14.51 -12.09
CA GLY A 48 -6.08 -15.96 -12.25
C GLY A 48 -6.62 -16.69 -11.03
N LYS A 49 -7.92 -16.58 -10.75
CA LYS A 49 -8.73 -17.65 -10.11
C LYS A 49 -10.21 -17.26 -10.06
N GLU A 50 -11.00 -17.93 -10.88
CA GLU A 50 -12.46 -18.08 -10.71
C GLU A 50 -12.71 -18.85 -9.41
N ASP A 51 -13.41 -18.25 -8.44
CA ASP A 51 -14.74 -18.68 -8.01
C ASP A 51 -15.21 -17.98 -6.71
N LEU A 52 -16.53 -17.92 -6.57
CA LEU A 52 -17.30 -17.20 -5.56
C LEU A 52 -17.15 -17.79 -4.14
N TYR A 53 -17.06 -16.92 -3.12
CA TYR A 53 -17.17 -17.26 -1.68
C TYR A 53 -18.56 -17.85 -1.30
N PRO A 54 -18.77 -18.51 -0.11
CA PRO A 54 -17.83 -18.87 0.98
C PRO A 54 -17.99 -20.29 1.59
N LYS A 55 -16.90 -20.90 2.13
CA LYS A 55 -16.79 -21.61 3.45
C LYS A 55 -15.50 -22.46 3.58
N GLU A 56 -14.83 -22.30 4.73
CA GLU A 56 -13.78 -23.16 5.32
C GLU A 56 -12.38 -23.17 4.65
N PRO A 57 -11.30 -23.49 5.42
CA PRO A 57 -10.06 -22.75 5.40
C PRO A 57 -9.31 -23.01 4.09
N TYR A 58 -9.24 -21.98 3.26
CA TYR A 58 -8.53 -22.04 1.99
C TYR A 58 -7.05 -22.29 2.24
N THR A 59 -6.60 -23.49 1.94
CA THR A 59 -5.24 -23.73 1.46
C THR A 59 -5.17 -23.25 0.02
N SER A 60 -5.08 -21.93 -0.18
CA SER A 60 -4.63 -21.34 -1.44
C SER A 60 -3.11 -21.48 -1.56
N GLU A 61 -2.61 -21.57 -2.78
CA GLU A 61 -1.20 -21.29 -3.08
C GLU A 61 -0.75 -20.02 -2.35
N PRO A 62 0.50 -19.97 -1.85
CA PRO A 62 0.96 -18.86 -1.02
C PRO A 62 0.76 -17.54 -1.77
N ASP A 63 0.00 -16.63 -1.17
CA ASP A 63 -0.16 -15.26 -1.67
C ASP A 63 1.18 -14.54 -1.43
N ASP A 64 1.77 -13.96 -2.49
CA ASP A 64 2.98 -13.13 -2.41
C ASP A 64 2.90 -12.09 -1.27
N PHE A 65 1.69 -11.59 -0.97
CA PHE A 65 1.46 -10.68 0.15
C PHE A 65 1.62 -11.36 1.53
N ASP A 66 1.09 -12.57 1.69
CA ASP A 66 1.23 -13.35 2.94
C ASP A 66 2.70 -13.72 3.17
N ASP A 67 3.40 -14.16 2.13
CA ASP A 67 4.82 -14.49 2.20
C ASP A 67 5.66 -13.26 2.56
N PHE A 68 5.37 -12.10 1.96
CA PHE A 68 6.00 -10.84 2.37
C PHE A 68 5.78 -10.54 3.86
N VAL A 69 4.54 -10.66 4.36
CA VAL A 69 4.21 -10.39 5.76
C VAL A 69 4.96 -11.35 6.69
N ILE A 70 5.05 -12.62 6.34
CA ILE A 70 5.79 -13.65 7.08
C ILE A 70 7.28 -13.29 7.14
N ILE A 71 7.91 -13.05 5.99
CA ILE A 71 9.34 -12.71 5.89
C ILE A 71 9.63 -11.42 6.66
N ARG A 72 8.84 -10.37 6.47
CA ARG A 72 8.99 -9.09 7.18
C ARG A 72 8.90 -9.29 8.69
N ASN A 73 7.90 -10.02 9.17
CA ASN A 73 7.68 -10.21 10.61
C ASN A 73 8.82 -11.03 11.24
N ARG A 74 9.36 -12.03 10.54
CA ARG A 74 10.57 -12.77 10.95
C ARG A 74 11.76 -11.82 11.11
N LEU A 75 12.08 -11.05 10.06
CA LEU A 75 13.20 -10.10 10.07
C LEU A 75 13.07 -9.05 11.18
N ILE A 76 11.86 -8.56 11.46
CA ILE A 76 11.61 -7.62 12.56
C ILE A 76 11.96 -8.24 13.93
N ARG A 77 11.57 -9.49 14.17
CA ARG A 77 11.88 -10.18 15.45
C ARG A 77 13.38 -10.39 15.62
N GLU A 78 14.06 -10.75 14.54
CA GLU A 78 15.48 -11.07 14.54
C GLU A 78 16.37 -9.83 14.66
N GLU A 79 16.04 -8.75 13.94
CA GLU A 79 16.98 -7.65 13.72
C GLU A 79 16.57 -6.32 14.35
N LEU A 80 15.27 -6.07 14.57
CA LEU A 80 14.82 -4.75 15.04
C LEU A 80 15.07 -4.53 16.53
N HIS A 81 15.36 -5.60 17.29
CA HIS A 81 15.74 -5.59 18.72
C HIS A 81 14.91 -4.59 19.55
N LEU A 82 13.62 -4.87 19.70
CA LEU A 82 12.69 -4.06 20.49
C LEU A 82 12.35 -4.73 21.81
N LYS A 83 11.95 -3.93 22.81
CA LYS A 83 11.32 -4.46 24.02
C LYS A 83 10.02 -5.17 23.66
N LYS A 84 9.67 -6.23 24.40
CA LYS A 84 8.49 -7.06 24.15
C LYS A 84 7.22 -6.23 23.94
N ASP A 85 6.92 -5.31 24.83
CA ASP A 85 5.69 -4.50 24.75
C ASP A 85 5.67 -3.59 23.52
N THR A 86 6.82 -3.02 23.14
CA THR A 86 6.95 -2.21 21.91
C THR A 86 6.82 -3.08 20.66
N LEU A 87 7.33 -4.31 20.69
CA LEU A 87 7.23 -5.27 19.59
C LEU A 87 5.79 -5.73 19.36
N VAL A 88 5.02 -5.96 20.44
CA VAL A 88 3.59 -6.28 20.36
C VAL A 88 2.84 -5.12 19.70
N ARG A 89 3.00 -3.90 20.23
CA ARG A 89 2.36 -2.70 19.65
C ARG A 89 2.76 -2.46 18.19
N LEU A 90 4.01 -2.75 17.83
CA LEU A 90 4.47 -2.71 16.45
C LEU A 90 3.66 -3.66 15.58
N PHE A 91 3.55 -4.94 15.98
CA PHE A 91 2.80 -5.91 15.20
C PHE A 91 1.29 -5.61 15.14
N ASP A 92 0.70 -5.04 16.19
CA ASP A 92 -0.70 -4.60 16.17
C ASP A 92 -0.92 -3.51 15.11
N ILE A 93 -0.02 -2.53 15.04
CA ILE A 93 -0.06 -1.48 14.01
C ILE A 93 0.10 -2.10 12.62
N LEU A 94 1.11 -2.96 12.43
CA LEU A 94 1.38 -3.57 11.14
C LEU A 94 0.19 -4.41 10.66
N GLN A 95 -0.38 -5.24 11.54
CA GLN A 95 -1.55 -6.06 11.23
C GLN A 95 -2.75 -5.19 10.79
N MET A 96 -3.00 -4.07 11.48
CA MET A 96 -4.07 -3.15 11.10
C MET A 96 -3.87 -2.59 9.69
N TYR A 97 -2.65 -2.16 9.35
CA TYR A 97 -2.37 -1.59 8.02
C TYR A 97 -2.29 -2.65 6.92
N ASP A 98 -1.82 -3.85 7.23
CA ASP A 98 -1.80 -4.98 6.30
C ASP A 98 -3.23 -5.38 5.94
N GLY A 99 -4.12 -5.55 6.93
CA GLY A 99 -5.52 -5.86 6.66
C GLY A 99 -6.24 -4.75 5.89
N LYS A 100 -5.94 -3.47 6.14
CA LYS A 100 -6.49 -2.38 5.32
C LYS A 100 -6.02 -2.45 3.86
N ARG A 101 -4.74 -2.78 3.65
CA ARG A 101 -4.14 -2.88 2.31
C ARG A 101 -4.73 -4.05 1.54
N GLU A 102 -4.84 -5.21 2.18
CA GLU A 102 -5.45 -6.41 1.61
C GLU A 102 -6.88 -6.13 1.15
N ASN A 103 -7.70 -5.52 2.02
CA ASN A 103 -9.07 -5.13 1.68
C ASN A 103 -9.15 -4.21 0.46
N LEU A 104 -8.24 -3.23 0.33
CA LEU A 104 -8.18 -2.35 -0.83
C LEU A 104 -7.76 -3.07 -2.10
N ILE A 105 -6.78 -3.99 -2.02
CA ILE A 105 -6.35 -4.82 -3.15
C ILE A 105 -7.49 -5.71 -3.63
N ILE A 106 -8.23 -6.35 -2.72
CA ILE A 106 -9.40 -7.19 -3.05
C ILE A 106 -10.48 -6.35 -3.75
N LYS A 107 -10.83 -5.18 -3.21
CA LYS A 107 -11.79 -4.25 -3.83
C LYS A 107 -11.34 -3.81 -5.23
N ARG A 108 -10.05 -3.52 -5.40
CA ARG A 108 -9.47 -3.14 -6.69
C ARG A 108 -9.60 -4.26 -7.70
N ALA A 109 -9.26 -5.50 -7.31
CA ALA A 109 -9.39 -6.67 -8.16
C ALA A 109 -10.85 -6.90 -8.60
N TYR A 110 -11.80 -6.72 -7.68
CA TYR A 110 -13.23 -6.74 -8.00
C TYR A 110 -13.59 -5.74 -9.11
N PHE A 111 -13.22 -4.48 -8.95
CA PHE A 111 -13.57 -3.44 -9.96
C PHE A 111 -12.83 -3.64 -11.28
N LEU A 112 -11.60 -4.13 -11.28
CA LEU A 112 -10.89 -4.49 -12.52
C LEU A 112 -11.57 -5.66 -13.24
N LYS A 113 -12.06 -6.67 -12.50
CA LYS A 113 -12.86 -7.76 -13.07
C LYS A 113 -14.16 -7.23 -13.67
N GLU A 114 -14.86 -6.33 -12.98
CA GLU A 114 -16.05 -5.68 -13.52
C GLU A 114 -15.73 -4.90 -14.79
N LEU A 115 -14.64 -4.13 -14.81
CA LEU A 115 -14.19 -3.38 -15.98
C LEU A 115 -13.93 -4.30 -17.19
N ASN A 116 -13.21 -5.40 -16.97
CA ASN A 116 -12.90 -6.40 -18.01
C ASN A 116 -14.14 -7.17 -18.50
N SER A 117 -15.21 -7.21 -17.70
CA SER A 117 -16.48 -7.84 -18.10
C SER A 117 -17.37 -6.95 -18.98
N LEU A 118 -17.03 -5.66 -19.13
CA LEU A 118 -17.81 -4.75 -19.97
C LEU A 118 -17.55 -5.03 -21.47
N SER A 119 -18.61 -5.29 -22.21
CA SER A 119 -18.55 -5.41 -23.67
C SER A 119 -18.47 -4.01 -24.31
N PRO A 120 -17.55 -3.77 -25.27
CA PRO A 120 -17.45 -2.52 -26.02
C PRO A 120 -18.74 -2.14 -26.75
N ASP A 121 -19.53 -3.13 -27.15
CA ASP A 121 -20.69 -2.95 -28.04
C ASP A 121 -21.93 -2.41 -27.30
N ASN A 122 -21.93 -2.45 -25.97
CA ASN A 122 -23.06 -1.99 -25.14
C ASN A 122 -22.59 -1.43 -23.79
N ILE A 123 -21.58 -0.55 -23.82
CA ILE A 123 -21.05 0.09 -22.62
C ILE A 123 -22.10 1.05 -22.03
N ASN A 124 -22.53 0.76 -20.80
CA ASN A 124 -23.21 1.74 -19.96
C ASN A 124 -22.16 2.75 -19.44
N SER A 125 -22.18 3.98 -19.96
CA SER A 125 -21.22 5.03 -19.60
C SER A 125 -21.22 5.37 -18.11
N GLN A 126 -22.39 5.41 -17.47
CA GLN A 126 -22.50 5.67 -16.03
C GLN A 126 -21.83 4.56 -15.21
N LYS A 127 -21.99 3.31 -15.63
CA LYS A 127 -21.32 2.17 -14.97
C LYS A 127 -19.82 2.24 -15.15
N LEU A 128 -19.35 2.56 -16.36
CA LEU A 128 -17.92 2.72 -16.64
C LEU A 128 -17.29 3.85 -15.80
N ASP A 129 -17.92 5.02 -15.78
CA ASP A 129 -17.44 6.17 -15.00
C ASP A 129 -17.40 5.85 -13.51
N SER A 130 -18.40 5.13 -12.99
CA SER A 130 -18.43 4.67 -11.60
C SER A 130 -17.26 3.74 -11.28
N ILE A 131 -16.99 2.75 -12.12
CA ILE A 131 -15.89 1.79 -11.91
C ILE A 131 -14.53 2.50 -11.93
N ILE A 132 -14.32 3.39 -12.92
CA ILE A 132 -13.08 4.17 -13.01
C ILE A 132 -12.89 5.06 -11.77
N THR A 133 -13.96 5.70 -11.30
CA THR A 133 -13.93 6.54 -10.09
C THR A 133 -13.55 5.74 -8.85
N GLU A 134 -14.15 4.56 -8.67
CA GLU A 134 -13.83 3.69 -7.52
C GLU A 134 -12.39 3.19 -7.56
N ILE A 135 -11.89 2.77 -8.73
CA ILE A 135 -10.48 2.38 -8.90
C ILE A 135 -9.55 3.54 -8.53
N ALA A 136 -9.82 4.75 -9.02
CA ALA A 136 -9.02 5.93 -8.71
C ALA A 136 -9.01 6.25 -7.20
N SER A 137 -10.16 6.14 -6.53
CA SER A 137 -10.28 6.32 -5.08
C SER A 137 -9.44 5.29 -4.32
N ILE A 138 -9.49 4.02 -4.73
CA ILE A 138 -8.71 2.95 -4.11
C ILE A 138 -7.21 3.19 -4.27
N GLU A 139 -6.75 3.61 -5.44
CA GLU A 139 -5.34 3.94 -5.67
C GLU A 139 -4.87 5.11 -4.79
N GLU A 140 -5.71 6.14 -4.61
CA GLU A 140 -5.43 7.25 -3.70
C GLU A 140 -5.33 6.78 -2.24
N GLU A 141 -6.25 5.91 -1.81
CA GLU A 141 -6.20 5.30 -0.47
C GLU A 141 -4.95 4.44 -0.26
N LEU A 142 -4.60 3.59 -1.22
CA LEU A 142 -3.39 2.77 -1.18
C LEU A 142 -2.12 3.62 -1.08
N ALA A 143 -2.06 4.73 -1.84
CA ALA A 143 -0.94 5.66 -1.79
C ALA A 143 -0.81 6.36 -0.42
N ARG A 144 -1.94 6.72 0.20
CA ARG A 144 -1.98 7.35 1.54
C ARG A 144 -1.63 6.38 2.66
N LEU A 145 -2.01 5.11 2.52
CA LEU A 145 -1.90 4.09 3.57
C LEU A 145 -0.47 3.93 4.08
N LYS A 146 0.54 4.10 3.21
CA LYS A 146 1.94 4.04 3.65
C LYS A 146 2.33 5.22 4.52
N ALA A 147 1.89 6.44 4.20
CA ALA A 147 2.17 7.62 5.02
C ALA A 147 1.51 7.49 6.40
N ASP A 148 0.28 6.97 6.44
CA ASP A 148 -0.44 6.73 7.70
C ASP A 148 0.24 5.66 8.56
N GLU A 149 0.69 4.55 7.96
CA GLU A 149 1.49 3.51 8.64
C GLU A 149 2.73 4.14 9.30
N ILE A 150 3.47 4.96 8.55
CA ILE A 150 4.69 5.61 9.05
C ILE A 150 4.38 6.56 10.22
N LYS A 151 3.27 7.29 10.13
CA LYS A 151 2.81 8.17 11.21
C LYS A 151 2.49 7.36 12.46
N ALA A 152 1.74 6.26 12.35
CA ALA A 152 1.42 5.39 13.49
C ALA A 152 2.69 4.77 14.10
N LEU A 153 3.62 4.30 13.27
CA LEU A 153 4.91 3.79 13.73
C LEU A 153 5.75 4.83 14.47
N SER A 154 5.57 6.13 14.16
CA SER A 154 6.30 7.21 14.80
C SER A 154 5.95 7.42 16.27
N GLU A 155 4.79 6.92 16.70
CA GLU A 155 4.31 7.00 18.08
C GLU A 155 5.00 5.97 18.99
N ILE A 156 5.60 4.93 18.41
CA ILE A 156 6.18 3.80 19.15
C ILE A 156 7.65 3.54 18.85
N LEU A 157 8.14 3.98 17.69
CA LEU A 157 9.53 3.78 17.26
C LEU A 157 10.29 5.10 17.21
N THR A 158 11.53 5.08 17.66
CA THR A 158 12.48 6.18 17.44
C THR A 158 12.78 6.33 15.94
N PRO A 159 13.25 7.51 15.47
CA PRO A 159 13.63 7.70 14.07
C PRO A 159 14.62 6.65 13.55
N ALA A 160 15.60 6.27 14.36
CA ALA A 160 16.58 5.23 14.01
C ALA A 160 15.91 3.86 13.81
N LYS A 161 14.98 3.47 14.69
CA LYS A 161 14.24 2.21 14.56
C LYS A 161 13.27 2.22 13.38
N ARG A 162 12.65 3.35 13.06
CA ARG A 162 11.85 3.49 11.83
C ARG A 162 12.70 3.28 10.59
N LEU A 163 13.87 3.91 10.50
CA LEU A 163 14.79 3.71 9.38
C LEU A 163 15.20 2.23 9.25
N GLN A 164 15.50 1.58 10.36
CA GLN A 164 15.82 0.14 10.37
C GLN A 164 14.63 -0.70 9.88
N TYR A 165 13.42 -0.44 10.36
CA TYR A 165 12.20 -1.10 9.89
C TYR A 165 12.02 -0.99 8.37
N PHE A 166 12.24 0.18 7.77
CA PHE A 166 12.14 0.33 6.30
C PHE A 166 13.17 -0.52 5.56
N ARG A 167 14.40 -0.61 6.08
CA ARG A 167 15.44 -1.47 5.50
C ARG A 167 15.05 -2.95 5.59
N LEU A 168 14.41 -3.37 6.69
CA LEU A 168 13.90 -4.73 6.84
C LEU A 168 12.75 -5.01 5.85
N CYS A 169 11.87 -4.04 5.60
CA CYS A 169 10.85 -4.19 4.56
C CYS A 169 11.47 -4.37 3.16
N GLN A 170 12.50 -3.58 2.82
CA GLN A 170 13.22 -3.74 1.55
C GLN A 170 13.92 -5.09 1.45
N LYS A 171 14.49 -5.58 2.56
CA LYS A 171 15.12 -6.90 2.63
C LYS A 171 14.09 -8.01 2.44
N ALA A 172 12.90 -7.89 3.04
CA ALA A 172 11.81 -8.83 2.88
C ALA A 172 11.33 -8.91 1.43
N LEU A 173 11.16 -7.77 0.76
CA LEU A 173 10.77 -7.73 -0.65
C LEU A 173 11.79 -8.42 -1.55
N ARG A 174 13.09 -8.18 -1.34
CA ARG A 174 14.15 -8.86 -2.11
C ARG A 174 14.17 -10.36 -1.87
N ALA A 175 13.98 -10.80 -0.62
CA ALA A 175 13.93 -12.23 -0.32
C ALA A 175 12.76 -12.92 -1.04
N LEU A 176 11.58 -12.27 -1.09
CA LEU A 176 10.44 -12.76 -1.86
C LEU A 176 10.73 -12.81 -3.37
N GLU A 177 11.39 -11.79 -3.92
CA GLU A 177 11.82 -11.77 -5.33
C GLU A 177 12.78 -12.93 -5.65
N ASP A 178 13.74 -13.19 -4.78
CA ASP A 178 14.72 -14.27 -4.97
C ASP A 178 14.06 -15.66 -4.86
N GLU A 179 13.12 -15.85 -3.93
CA GLU A 179 12.35 -17.09 -3.78
C GLU A 179 11.48 -17.35 -5.02
N THR A 180 10.75 -16.33 -5.50
CA THR A 180 9.90 -16.46 -6.70
C THR A 180 10.69 -16.65 -7.99
N ALA A 181 11.89 -16.08 -8.10
CA ALA A 181 12.78 -16.28 -9.25
C ALA A 181 13.42 -17.68 -9.30
N SER A 182 13.58 -18.35 -8.15
CA SER A 182 14.17 -19.69 -8.07
C SER A 182 13.22 -20.83 -8.50
N LEU A 183 11.94 -20.53 -8.64
CA LEU A 183 10.87 -21.47 -9.02
C LEU A 183 10.50 -21.41 -10.50
N GLN A 184 11.11 -20.50 -11.29
CA GLN A 184 10.92 -20.35 -12.73
C GLN A 184 12.08 -20.96 -13.53
#